data_AF-A0A6G9YU83-F1
#
_entry.id   AF-A0A6G9YU83-F1
#
_cell.length_a   1.000
_cell.length_b   1.000
_cell.length_c   1.000
_cell.angle_alpha   90.00
_cell.angle_beta   90.00
_cell.angle_gamma   90.00
#
_symmetry.space_group_name_H-M   'P 1'
#
loop_
_entity.id
_entity.type
_entity.pdbx_description
1 polymer ?
#
loop_
_entity_poly.entity_id
_entity_poly.type
_entity_poly.pdbx_seq_one_letter_code
_entity_poly.pdbx_strand_id
1 'polypeptide(L)'
;MIAARILVGLLLLGSVADRFGLLGGPGSSGVSWGEYSAFTDYTRKLLPLRLAPLAPTAAATATAAEFTLGLALLIGYAIRYAAAAAAALLTTFGLAMATSVGISDMLSYAVPVLAAGAALIATTATAPARRRSTLQPS
;
A
#
# COMPACT_ATOMS: atom_id res chain seq x y z
N MET A 1 9.86 -1.92 14.46
CA MET A 1 8.46 -1.70 14.02
C MET A 1 8.16 -0.26 13.62
N ILE A 2 8.62 0.76 14.38
CA ILE A 2 8.32 2.17 14.05
C ILE A 2 8.81 2.56 12.63
N ALA A 3 10.05 2.23 12.28
CA ALA A 3 10.59 2.52 10.94
C ALA A 3 9.77 1.86 9.82
N ALA A 4 9.48 0.56 9.93
CA ALA A 4 8.66 -0.15 8.94
C ALA A 4 7.27 0.46 8.77
N ARG A 5 6.62 0.84 9.87
CA ARG A 5 5.33 1.55 9.86
C ARG A 5 5.43 2.87 9.08
N ILE A 6 6.46 3.67 9.38
CA ILE A 6 6.67 4.96 8.70
C ILE A 6 6.93 4.73 7.21
N LEU A 7 7.80 3.79 6.84
CA LEU A 7 8.13 3.50 5.45
C LEU A 7 6.92 3.02 4.65
N VAL A 8 6.10 2.11 5.18
CA VAL A 8 4.87 1.68 4.51
C VAL A 8 3.90 2.86 4.36
N GLY A 9 3.75 3.70 5.38
CA GLY A 9 2.94 4.91 5.30
C GLY A 9 3.44 5.88 4.23
N LEU A 10 4.75 6.14 4.18
CA LEU A 10 5.36 7.01 3.17
C LEU A 10 5.21 6.47 1.75
N LEU A 11 5.32 5.15 1.55
CA LEU A 11 5.17 4.55 0.22
C LEU A 11 3.73 4.61 -0.29
N LEU A 12 2.73 4.44 0.59
CA LEU A 12 1.32 4.66 0.25
C LEU A 12 1.02 6.13 -0.05
N LEU A 13 1.62 7.07 0.66
CA LEU A 13 1.45 8.49 0.34
C LEU A 13 2.25 8.89 -0.90
N GLY A 14 3.39 8.26 -1.14
CA GLY A 14 4.21 8.44 -2.34
C GLY A 14 3.47 8.00 -3.60
N SER A 15 2.76 6.86 -3.58
CA SER A 15 1.92 6.45 -4.71
C SER A 15 0.80 7.46 -4.97
N VAL A 16 0.18 8.00 -3.93
CA VAL A 16 -0.83 9.06 -4.08
C VAL A 16 -0.20 10.34 -4.66
N ALA A 17 0.96 10.75 -4.17
CA ALA A 17 1.67 11.93 -4.64
C ALA A 17 2.08 11.81 -6.13
N ASP A 18 2.55 10.62 -6.54
CA ASP A 18 2.89 10.31 -7.92
C ASP A 18 1.70 10.47 -8.87
N ARG A 19 0.50 10.01 -8.47
CA ARG A 19 -0.74 10.15 -9.25
C ARG A 19 -1.16 11.61 -9.48
N PHE A 20 -0.77 12.52 -8.58
CA PHE A 20 -1.06 13.94 -8.71
C PHE A 20 0.12 14.74 -9.27
N GLY A 21 1.16 14.06 -9.78
CA GLY A 21 2.31 14.69 -10.43
C GLY A 21 3.26 15.42 -9.48
N LEU A 22 3.13 15.21 -8.15
CA LEU A 22 3.99 15.87 -7.17
C LEU A 22 5.45 15.38 -7.22
N LEU A 23 5.68 14.19 -7.80
CA LEU A 23 7.01 13.60 -7.98
C LEU A 23 7.58 13.85 -9.39
N GLY A 24 6.83 14.52 -10.26
CA GLY A 24 7.16 14.73 -11.67
C GLY A 24 6.04 14.29 -12.61
N GLY A 25 6.11 14.73 -13.86
CA GLY A 25 5.11 14.40 -14.89
C GLY A 25 5.32 13.01 -15.51
N PRO A 26 4.36 12.52 -16.31
CA PRO A 26 4.44 11.23 -16.99
C PRO A 26 5.75 11.06 -17.76
N GLY A 27 6.43 9.92 -17.60
CA GLY A 27 7.69 9.61 -18.26
C GLY A 27 8.96 10.16 -17.59
N SER A 28 8.83 10.89 -16.48
CA SER A 28 9.99 11.33 -15.69
C SER A 28 10.67 10.15 -14.99
N SER A 29 11.99 10.25 -14.76
CA SER A 29 12.74 9.21 -14.05
C SER A 29 12.20 9.01 -12.62
N GLY A 30 11.88 7.77 -12.27
CA GLY A 30 11.34 7.42 -10.95
C GLY A 30 9.86 7.71 -10.74
N VAL A 31 9.15 8.19 -11.77
CA VAL A 31 7.70 8.43 -11.75
C VAL A 31 6.97 7.24 -12.35
N SER A 32 5.92 6.76 -11.67
CA SER A 32 5.17 5.58 -12.11
C SER A 32 4.02 5.95 -13.05
N TRP A 33 3.25 6.98 -12.68
CA TRP A 33 2.11 7.49 -13.42
C TRP A 33 2.27 8.98 -13.75
N GLY A 34 2.61 9.81 -12.76
CA GLY A 34 2.82 11.26 -12.94
C GLY A 34 1.56 12.08 -13.23
N GLU A 35 0.45 11.43 -13.58
CA GLU A 35 -0.85 12.05 -13.79
C GLU A 35 -1.98 11.04 -13.46
N TYR A 36 -3.11 11.56 -12.99
CA TYR A 36 -4.23 10.75 -12.53
C TYR A 36 -4.92 9.98 -13.66
N SER A 37 -4.93 10.55 -14.87
CA SER A 37 -5.45 9.91 -16.08
C SER A 37 -4.65 8.64 -16.42
N ALA A 38 -3.32 8.72 -16.38
CA ALA A 38 -2.43 7.57 -16.57
C ALA A 38 -2.65 6.46 -15.53
N PHE A 39 -2.87 6.83 -14.26
CA PHE A 39 -3.22 5.87 -13.22
C PHE A 39 -4.61 5.24 -13.44
N THR A 40 -5.58 6.01 -13.92
CA THR A 40 -6.93 5.49 -14.23
C THR A 40 -6.87 4.50 -15.40
N ASP A 41 -6.08 4.79 -16.42
CA ASP A 41 -5.84 3.90 -17.56
C ASP A 41 -5.08 2.63 -17.14
N TYR A 42 -4.11 2.76 -16.23
CA TYR A 42 -3.44 1.63 -15.62
C TYR A 42 -4.42 0.75 -14.82
N THR A 43 -5.28 1.37 -14.00
CA THR A 43 -6.32 0.66 -13.23
C THR A 43 -7.28 -0.09 -14.15
N ARG A 44 -7.61 0.47 -15.31
CA ARG A 44 -8.45 -0.22 -16.30
C ARG A 44 -7.84 -1.52 -16.80
N LYS A 45 -6.50 -1.57 -16.96
CA LYS A 45 -5.78 -2.79 -17.35
C LYS A 45 -5.81 -3.86 -16.26
N LEU A 46 -5.89 -3.46 -14.99
CA LEU A 46 -5.92 -4.37 -13.84
C LEU A 46 -7.30 -4.98 -13.58
N LEU A 47 -8.36 -4.35 -14.09
CA LEU A 47 -9.72 -4.83 -13.89
C LEU A 47 -10.08 -5.86 -14.96
N PRO A 48 -10.87 -6.89 -14.62
CA PRO A 48 -11.51 -7.75 -15.61
C PRO A 48 -12.27 -6.90 -16.63
N LEU A 49 -12.29 -7.32 -17.90
CA LEU A 49 -12.94 -6.59 -19.01
C LEU A 49 -14.35 -6.06 -18.68
N ARG A 50 -15.16 -6.87 -17.99
CA ARG A 50 -16.53 -6.49 -17.56
C ARG A 50 -16.59 -5.33 -16.56
N LEU A 51 -15.51 -5.11 -15.80
CA LEU A 51 -15.40 -4.06 -14.77
C LEU A 51 -14.55 -2.86 -15.24
N ALA A 52 -13.98 -2.90 -16.44
CA ALA A 52 -13.18 -1.81 -17.00
C ALA A 52 -13.89 -0.43 -16.97
N PRO A 53 -15.23 -0.31 -17.16
CA PRO A 53 -15.93 0.98 -17.00
C PRO A 53 -15.88 1.55 -15.58
N LEU A 54 -15.67 0.71 -14.56
CA LEU A 54 -15.56 1.12 -13.16
C LEU A 54 -14.15 1.60 -12.79
N ALA A 55 -13.20 1.61 -13.73
CA ALA A 55 -11.81 2.01 -13.46
C ALA A 55 -11.68 3.38 -12.76
N PRO A 56 -12.42 4.45 -13.14
CA PRO A 56 -12.33 5.72 -12.42
C PRO A 56 -12.79 5.62 -10.96
N THR A 57 -13.84 4.84 -10.70
CA THR A 57 -14.35 4.62 -9.33
C THR A 57 -13.37 3.79 -8.50
N ALA A 58 -12.81 2.73 -9.09
CA ALA A 58 -11.78 1.91 -8.46
C ALA A 58 -10.52 2.72 -8.15
N ALA A 59 -10.06 3.55 -9.10
CA ALA A 59 -8.91 4.43 -8.94
C ALA A 59 -9.13 5.46 -7.82
N ALA A 60 -10.31 6.08 -7.76
CA ALA A 60 -10.67 7.02 -6.70
C ALA A 60 -10.72 6.33 -5.32
N THR A 61 -11.35 5.16 -5.25
CA THR A 61 -11.46 4.37 -4.02
C THR A 61 -10.09 3.92 -3.51
N ALA A 62 -9.23 3.41 -4.40
CA ALA A 62 -7.86 3.03 -4.05
C ALA A 62 -7.05 4.23 -3.56
N THR A 63 -7.15 5.37 -4.24
CA THR A 63 -6.43 6.60 -3.86
C THR A 63 -6.86 7.12 -2.48
N ALA A 64 -8.17 7.16 -2.21
CA ALA A 64 -8.69 7.55 -0.91
C ALA A 64 -8.27 6.59 0.21
N ALA A 65 -8.30 5.28 -0.07
CA ALA A 65 -7.85 4.25 0.86
C ALA A 65 -6.35 4.37 1.16
N GLU A 66 -5.49 4.45 0.14
CA GLU A 66 -4.05 4.61 0.31
C GLU A 66 -3.70 5.87 1.09
N PHE A 67 -4.34 7.00 0.77
CA PHE A 67 -4.12 8.25 1.49
C PHE A 67 -4.50 8.13 2.97
N THR A 68 -5.69 7.60 3.25
CA THR A 68 -6.19 7.46 4.63
C THR A 68 -5.33 6.50 5.45
N LEU A 69 -4.99 5.34 4.87
CA LEU A 69 -4.17 4.31 5.52
C LEU A 69 -2.73 4.78 5.69
N GLY A 70 -2.16 5.43 4.68
CA GLY A 70 -0.82 6.01 4.74
C GLY A 70 -0.71 7.04 5.86
N LEU A 71 -1.67 7.96 5.96
CA LEU A 71 -1.71 8.96 7.02
C LEU A 71 -1.90 8.32 8.40
N ALA A 72 -2.85 7.38 8.54
CA ALA A 72 -3.08 6.66 9.80
C ALA A 72 -1.82 5.93 10.27
N LEU A 73 -1.10 5.26 9.36
CA LEU A 73 0.17 4.61 9.67
C LEU A 73 1.26 5.60 10.07
N LEU A 74 1.37 6.76 9.43
CA LEU A 74 2.36 7.79 9.80
C LEU A 74 2.09 8.36 11.20
N ILE A 75 0.87 8.82 11.46
CA ILE A 75 0.51 9.44 12.75
C ILE A 75 0.43 8.41 13.89
N GLY A 76 0.28 7.12 13.56
CA GLY A 76 0.19 6.04 14.55
C GLY A 76 -1.22 5.81 15.08
N TYR A 77 -2.24 6.19 14.30
CA TYR A 77 -3.64 5.99 14.66
C TYR A 77 -4.10 4.59 14.26
N ALA A 78 -4.75 3.88 15.19
CA ALA A 78 -5.35 2.56 14.97
C ALA A 78 -4.41 1.58 14.21
N ILE A 79 -3.11 1.58 14.54
CA ILE A 79 -2.02 0.96 13.74
C ILE A 79 -2.36 -0.46 13.29
N ARG A 80 -2.90 -1.30 14.20
CA ARG A 80 -3.28 -2.68 13.88
C ARG A 80 -4.29 -2.75 12.72
N TYR A 81 -5.35 -1.95 12.80
CA TYR A 81 -6.41 -1.95 11.80
C TYR A 81 -5.96 -1.28 10.50
N ALA A 82 -5.25 -0.16 10.60
CA ALA A 82 -4.67 0.52 9.44
C ALA A 82 -3.69 -0.39 8.67
N ALA A 83 -2.81 -1.09 9.39
CA ALA A 83 -1.86 -2.02 8.78
C ALA A 83 -2.54 -3.25 8.18
N ALA A 84 -3.57 -3.80 8.84
CA ALA A 84 -4.33 -4.93 8.29
C ALA A 84 -5.08 -4.53 7.01
N ALA A 85 -5.71 -3.36 6.99
CA ALA A 85 -6.39 -2.83 5.82
C ALA A 85 -5.40 -2.54 4.68
N ALA A 86 -4.22 -1.98 4.98
CA ALA A 86 -3.16 -1.77 3.99
C ALA A 86 -2.65 -3.09 3.42
N ALA A 87 -2.47 -4.13 4.25
CA ALA A 87 -2.07 -5.45 3.79
C ALA A 87 -3.11 -6.06 2.83
N ALA A 88 -4.40 -5.97 3.18
CA ALA A 88 -5.48 -6.42 2.32
C ALA A 88 -5.50 -5.67 0.99
N LEU A 89 -5.42 -4.33 1.02
CA LEU A 89 -5.39 -3.48 -0.17
C LEU A 89 -4.23 -3.84 -1.11
N LEU A 90 -3.01 -3.92 -0.57
CA LEU A 90 -1.80 -4.26 -1.33
C LEU A 90 -1.86 -5.69 -1.88
N THR A 91 -2.45 -6.63 -1.15
CA THR A 91 -2.65 -8.01 -1.62
C THR A 91 -3.63 -8.06 -2.78
N THR A 92 -4.75 -7.33 -2.69
CA THR A 92 -5.69 -7.19 -3.80
C THR A 92 -5.03 -6.58 -5.02
N PHE A 93 -4.23 -5.52 -4.84
CA PHE A 93 -3.48 -4.90 -5.93
C PHE A 93 -2.46 -5.87 -6.56
N GLY A 94 -1.71 -6.58 -5.73
CA GLY A 94 -0.74 -7.59 -6.18
C GLY A 94 -1.41 -8.72 -6.97
N LEU A 95 -2.56 -9.23 -6.52
CA LEU A 95 -3.31 -10.25 -7.24
C LEU A 95 -3.85 -9.73 -8.59
N ALA A 96 -4.36 -8.50 -8.62
CA ALA A 96 -4.80 -7.86 -9.86
C ALA A 96 -3.64 -7.68 -10.84
N MET A 97 -2.46 -7.27 -10.37
CA MET A 97 -1.26 -7.15 -11.20
C MET A 97 -0.80 -8.52 -11.73
N ALA A 98 -0.67 -9.52 -10.86
CA ALA A 98 -0.22 -10.86 -11.23
C ALA A 98 -1.10 -11.50 -12.31
N THR A 99 -2.41 -11.25 -12.27
CA THR A 99 -3.37 -11.81 -13.22
C THR A 99 -3.53 -10.99 -14.50
N SER A 100 -3.22 -9.70 -14.49
CA SER A 100 -3.50 -8.80 -15.62
C SER A 100 -2.27 -8.35 -16.39
N VAL A 101 -1.23 -7.90 -15.69
CA VAL A 101 0.03 -7.39 -16.28
C VAL A 101 1.20 -8.34 -16.07
N GLY A 102 1.02 -9.36 -15.21
CA GLY A 102 2.00 -10.42 -14.97
C GLY A 102 2.78 -10.23 -13.66
N ILE A 103 3.45 -11.31 -13.25
CA ILE A 103 4.20 -11.37 -11.99
C ILE A 103 5.43 -10.47 -12.01
N SER A 104 6.07 -10.28 -13.17
CA SER A 104 7.26 -9.43 -13.31
C SER A 104 6.95 -7.99 -12.90
N ASP A 105 5.90 -7.40 -13.47
CA ASP A 105 5.46 -6.04 -13.13
C ASP A 105 5.09 -5.93 -11.65
N MET A 106 4.34 -6.91 -11.12
CA MET A 106 4.00 -6.97 -9.70
C MET A 106 5.25 -6.92 -8.80
N LEU A 107 6.30 -7.67 -9.15
CA LEU A 107 7.54 -7.73 -8.38
C LEU A 107 8.41 -6.47 -8.55
N SER A 108 8.40 -5.83 -9.71
CA SER A 108 9.12 -4.57 -9.95
C SER A 108 8.65 -3.44 -9.04
N TYR A 109 7.37 -3.43 -8.66
CA TYR A 109 6.82 -2.48 -7.68
C TYR A 109 6.96 -2.93 -6.22
N ALA A 110 7.58 -4.09 -5.96
CA ALA A 110 7.73 -4.69 -4.63
C ALA A 110 6.40 -4.82 -3.84
N VAL A 111 5.26 -4.92 -4.53
CA VAL A 111 3.93 -4.96 -3.91
C VAL A 111 3.79 -6.10 -2.88
N PRO A 112 4.28 -7.34 -3.15
CA PRO A 112 4.21 -8.41 -2.15
C PRO A 112 5.02 -8.12 -0.89
N VAL A 113 6.15 -7.43 -1.01
CA VAL A 113 6.99 -7.03 0.13
C VAL A 113 6.25 -6.01 0.99
N LEU A 114 5.58 -5.03 0.37
CA LEU A 114 4.76 -4.06 1.09
C LEU A 114 3.57 -4.71 1.78
N ALA A 115 2.89 -5.65 1.10
CA ALA A 115 1.77 -6.39 1.67
C ALA A 115 2.22 -7.21 2.91
N ALA A 116 3.33 -7.94 2.80
CA ALA A 116 3.90 -8.70 3.91
C ALA A 116 4.36 -7.79 5.07
N GLY A 117 4.98 -6.65 4.76
CA GLY A 117 5.40 -5.66 5.75
C GLY A 117 4.21 -5.09 6.52
N ALA A 118 3.12 -4.72 5.81
CA ALA A 118 1.88 -4.27 6.42
C ALA A 118 1.24 -5.37 7.30
N ALA A 119 1.21 -6.62 6.83
CA ALA A 119 0.69 -7.74 7.61
C ALA A 119 1.50 -7.98 8.89
N LEU A 120 2.83 -7.90 8.83
CA LEU A 120 3.71 -8.03 10.00
C LEU A 120 3.48 -6.90 11.00
N ILE A 121 3.28 -5.66 10.54
CA ILE A 121 2.92 -4.53 11.42
C ILE A 121 1.59 -4.82 12.11
N ALA A 122 0.59 -5.33 11.39
CA ALA A 122 -0.73 -5.63 11.94
C ALA A 122 -0.67 -6.71 13.05
N THR A 123 0.09 -7.79 12.85
CA THR A 123 0.17 -8.89 13.82
C THR A 123 1.00 -8.52 15.05
N THR A 124 2.10 -7.80 14.86
CA THR A 124 3.00 -7.43 15.98
C THR A 124 2.50 -6.24 16.79
N ALA A 125 1.68 -5.36 16.23
CA ALA A 125 1.01 -4.28 16.98
C ALA A 125 0.08 -4.80 18.09
N THR A 126 -0.27 -6.09 18.06
CA THR A 126 -1.12 -6.76 19.06
C THR A 126 -0.32 -7.37 20.21
N ALA A 127 1.00 -7.57 20.07
CA ALA A 127 1.78 -8.27 21.09
C ALA A 127 1.85 -7.44 22.39
N PRO A 128 1.28 -7.91 23.51
CA PRO A 128 1.57 -7.32 24.80
C PRO A 128 3.06 -7.52 25.06
N ALA A 129 3.76 -6.50 25.55
CA ALA A 129 5.10 -6.67 26.08
C ALA A 129 5.04 -7.78 27.14
N ARG A 130 5.49 -8.98 26.80
CA ARG A 130 5.60 -10.10 27.74
C ARG A 130 6.53 -9.62 28.85
N ARG A 131 5.98 -9.24 30.01
CA ARG A 131 6.72 -8.89 31.22
C ARG A 131 7.77 -9.98 31.47
N ARG A 132 9.04 -9.68 31.18
CA ARG A 132 10.17 -10.39 31.78
C ARG A 132 10.26 -9.89 33.22
N SER A 133 9.46 -10.43 34.12
CA SER A 133 9.53 -10.13 35.56
C SER A 133 9.65 -11.38 36.43
N THR A 134 10.23 -12.45 35.88
CA THR A 134 10.56 -13.66 36.63
C THR A 134 11.89 -14.15 36.10
N LEU A 135 12.97 -13.78 36.79
CA LEU A 135 14.25 -14.49 36.90
C LEU A 135 15.27 -13.51 37.53
N GLN A 136 15.07 -13.18 38.79
CA GLN A 136 16.18 -12.82 39.68
C GLN A 136 15.99 -13.63 40.96
N PRO A 137 16.71 -14.75 41.14
CA PRO A 137 16.79 -15.41 42.43
C PRO A 137 17.65 -14.56 43.37
N SER A 138 17.15 -14.41 44.60
CA SER A 138 17.80 -13.79 45.78
C SER A 138 18.99 -14.59 46.26
#